data_AF-A0A955WTC2-F1
#
_entry.id   AF-A0A955WTC2-F1
#
_cell.length_a   1.000
_cell.length_b   1.000
_cell.length_c   1.000
_cell.angle_alpha   90.00
_cell.angle_beta   90.00
_cell.angle_gamma   90.00
#
_symmetry.space_group_name_H-M   'P 1'
#
loop_
_entity.id
_entity.type
_entity.pdbx_description
1 polymer ?
#
loop_
_entity_poly.entity_id
_entity_poly.type
_entity_poly.pdbx_seq_one_letter_code
_entity_poly.pdbx_strand_id
1 'polypeptide(L)'
;MERTGPKGWRGRLACAGVAALWLVACAPSGGGGSDGGQGGGGGEGGGVGVLPTPVTCEDGAQGPGETDVDCGGPDYPGCLPGQLCATSDDCHFGDCVAGTCACPEGFQWADGVCLDIDECAADACGPFAVCTNIPGGFECACPLGFEQTADGCADLDECQVPFACQAPNTVCVNTPGDYECQCTAGYAPVDGWCEDVDGCAEGMECPANSSCVDIGGPAVCACDVGYEAADGGCVDLNECEEVNCGANAECVNTDGDFQCRCAAGFAARSGACVDVDECA
;
A
#
# COMPACT_ATOMS: atom_id res chain seq x y z
N MET A 1 15.04 -20.61 25.04
CA MET A 1 15.04 -20.83 23.58
C MET A 1 13.99 -19.93 22.97
N GLU A 2 14.39 -18.70 22.63
CA GLU A 2 13.57 -17.80 21.82
C GLU A 2 13.66 -18.28 20.36
N ARG A 3 12.51 -18.54 19.73
CA ARG A 3 12.41 -18.95 18.33
C ARG A 3 12.45 -17.69 17.47
N THR A 4 13.54 -17.48 16.76
CA THR A 4 13.62 -16.49 15.68
C THR A 4 12.84 -17.03 14.48
N GLY A 5 11.81 -16.31 14.03
CA GLY A 5 11.03 -16.63 12.82
C GLY A 5 11.85 -16.55 11.52
N PRO A 6 11.37 -17.16 10.43
CA PRO A 6 12.11 -17.21 9.17
C PRO A 6 12.12 -15.84 8.49
N LYS A 7 13.29 -15.48 7.95
CA LYS A 7 13.53 -14.22 7.25
C LYS A 7 12.90 -14.30 5.85
N GLY A 8 11.88 -13.48 5.60
CA GLY A 8 11.40 -13.20 4.25
C GLY A 8 12.52 -12.63 3.38
N TRP A 9 12.61 -13.09 2.13
CA TRP A 9 13.62 -12.66 1.18
C TRP A 9 13.14 -11.36 0.53
N ARG A 10 13.71 -10.23 0.94
CA ARG A 10 13.50 -8.94 0.29
C ARG A 10 14.28 -8.90 -1.02
N GLY A 11 13.61 -9.20 -2.14
CA GLY A 11 14.14 -8.97 -3.47
C GLY A 11 14.15 -7.48 -3.81
N ARG A 12 15.16 -6.73 -3.37
CA ARG A 12 15.33 -5.33 -3.85
C ARG A 12 15.79 -5.36 -5.30
N LEU A 13 14.86 -5.19 -6.25
CA LEU A 13 15.22 -4.69 -7.57
C LEU A 13 15.61 -3.21 -7.41
N ALA A 14 16.90 -2.93 -7.48
CA ALA A 14 17.40 -1.57 -7.62
C ALA A 14 17.02 -1.05 -9.02
N CYS A 15 15.88 -0.38 -9.15
CA CYS A 15 15.62 0.48 -10.31
C CYS A 15 16.67 1.59 -10.31
N ALA A 16 17.59 1.53 -11.27
CA ALA A 16 18.54 2.59 -11.54
C ALA A 16 17.76 3.86 -11.87
N GLY A 17 17.78 4.81 -10.93
CA GLY A 17 17.18 6.13 -11.10
C GLY A 17 17.79 6.81 -12.33
N VAL A 18 16.96 7.11 -13.31
CA VAL A 18 17.29 8.07 -14.37
C VAL A 18 17.30 9.43 -13.68
N ALA A 19 18.48 9.88 -13.29
CA ALA A 19 18.71 11.20 -12.75
C ALA A 19 18.34 12.25 -13.81
N ALA A 20 17.17 12.88 -13.63
CA ALA A 20 16.81 14.07 -14.36
C ALA A 20 17.70 15.23 -13.86
N LEU A 21 18.71 15.60 -14.67
CA LEU A 21 19.47 16.83 -14.50
C LEU A 21 18.52 18.03 -14.66
N TRP A 22 18.13 18.64 -13.54
CA TRP A 22 17.67 20.03 -13.53
C TRP A 22 18.84 20.92 -13.10
N LEU A 23 19.48 21.54 -14.09
CA LEU A 23 20.42 22.64 -13.89
C LEU A 23 19.63 23.88 -13.47
N VAL A 24 19.53 24.13 -12.16
CA VAL A 24 19.13 25.44 -11.64
C VAL A 24 20.35 26.36 -11.71
N ALA A 25 20.41 27.19 -12.75
CA ALA A 25 21.36 28.29 -12.85
C ALA A 25 20.90 29.44 -11.94
N CYS A 26 21.59 29.62 -10.81
CA CYS A 26 21.44 30.78 -9.96
C CYS A 26 22.18 31.97 -10.60
N ALA A 27 21.45 33.03 -10.96
CA ALA A 27 22.03 34.29 -11.42
C ALA A 27 22.25 35.23 -10.21
N PRO A 28 23.42 35.89 -10.08
CA PRO A 28 23.62 36.93 -9.08
C PRO A 28 23.14 38.28 -9.63
N SER A 29 22.18 38.91 -8.96
CA SER A 29 21.83 40.31 -9.18
C SER A 29 22.88 41.21 -8.53
N GLY A 30 23.69 41.86 -9.36
CA GLY A 30 24.64 42.89 -8.95
C GLY A 30 23.94 44.22 -8.65
N GLY A 31 24.06 44.70 -7.42
CA GLY A 31 23.71 46.07 -7.04
C GLY A 31 24.89 47.01 -7.26
N GLY A 32 24.75 47.96 -8.18
CA GLY A 32 25.65 49.10 -8.36
C GLY A 32 25.00 50.36 -7.79
N GLY A 33 25.61 50.93 -6.75
CA GLY A 33 25.30 52.27 -6.27
C GLY A 33 26.24 53.31 -6.88
N SER A 34 25.73 54.51 -7.14
CA SER A 34 26.54 55.72 -7.20
C SER A 34 25.71 56.99 -6.98
N ASP A 35 26.31 57.88 -6.20
CA ASP A 35 25.86 59.16 -5.67
C ASP A 35 25.48 60.25 -6.69
N GLY A 36 24.64 61.19 -6.21
CA GLY A 36 25.00 62.62 -6.19
C GLY A 36 24.24 63.57 -7.12
N GLY A 37 23.63 64.62 -6.56
CA GLY A 37 23.22 65.82 -7.31
C GLY A 37 22.32 66.81 -6.55
N GLN A 38 22.87 67.97 -6.21
CA GLN A 38 22.30 69.07 -5.41
C GLN A 38 21.34 70.03 -6.17
N GLY A 39 20.55 70.77 -5.38
CA GLY A 39 19.90 72.07 -5.69
C GLY A 39 18.59 72.18 -4.90
N GLY A 40 18.23 73.20 -4.11
CA GLY A 40 18.65 74.60 -3.97
C GLY A 40 17.40 75.49 -4.10
N GLY A 41 16.98 76.19 -3.04
CA GLY A 41 15.90 77.20 -3.09
C GLY A 41 15.13 77.39 -1.77
N GLY A 42 15.16 78.62 -1.24
CA GLY A 42 14.60 79.00 0.07
C GLY A 42 13.17 79.57 0.05
N GLY A 43 12.75 80.12 1.21
CA GLY A 43 11.53 80.92 1.33
C GLY A 43 10.87 80.82 2.71
N GLU A 44 11.04 81.86 3.53
CA GLU A 44 10.38 82.08 4.82
C GLU A 44 8.87 82.36 4.67
N GLY A 45 8.06 82.02 5.68
CA GLY A 45 6.68 82.48 5.78
C GLY A 45 5.90 81.82 6.92
N GLY A 46 5.83 82.51 8.06
CA GLY A 46 5.11 82.06 9.25
C GLY A 46 3.59 81.97 9.06
N GLY A 47 3.01 80.99 9.73
CA GLY A 47 1.57 80.84 9.94
C GLY A 47 1.36 79.93 11.13
N VAL A 48 0.80 80.48 12.20
CA VAL A 48 0.44 79.78 13.44
C VAL A 48 -0.76 78.88 13.13
N GLY A 49 -0.48 77.70 12.59
CA GLY A 49 -1.42 76.58 12.55
C GLY A 49 -1.19 75.76 13.80
N VAL A 50 -2.25 75.54 14.56
CA VAL A 50 -2.28 74.72 15.78
C VAL A 50 -1.51 73.43 15.50
N LEU A 51 -0.37 73.26 16.17
CA LEU A 51 0.34 72.00 16.20
C LEU A 51 -0.65 70.97 16.76
N PRO A 52 -0.96 69.86 16.05
CA PRO A 52 -1.68 68.78 16.69
C PRO A 52 -0.87 68.37 17.91
N THR A 53 -1.55 68.25 19.04
CA THR A 53 -1.00 67.69 20.27
C THR A 53 -0.18 66.45 19.93
N PRO A 54 0.97 66.20 20.60
CA PRO A 54 1.70 64.96 20.39
C PRO A 54 0.69 63.85 20.63
N VAL A 55 0.43 63.05 19.58
CA VAL A 55 -0.53 61.97 19.70
C VAL A 55 0.00 61.10 20.82
N THR A 56 -0.73 61.11 21.91
CA THR A 56 -0.49 60.22 23.01
C THR A 56 -0.78 58.86 22.43
N CYS A 57 0.27 58.15 22.04
CA CYS A 57 0.20 56.75 21.72
C CYS A 57 -0.52 56.10 22.92
N GLU A 58 -1.70 55.51 22.71
CA GLU A 58 -2.58 54.93 23.74
C GLU A 58 -3.55 55.91 24.42
N ASP A 59 -4.31 56.70 23.65
CA ASP A 59 -5.45 57.47 24.22
C ASP A 59 -6.77 56.68 24.26
N GLY A 60 -6.76 55.46 23.69
CA GLY A 60 -7.89 54.55 23.69
C GLY A 60 -9.00 54.94 22.70
N ALA A 61 -8.73 55.86 21.77
CA ALA A 61 -9.67 56.31 20.76
C ALA A 61 -9.05 56.25 19.36
N GLN A 62 -9.91 56.00 18.35
CA GLN A 62 -9.47 56.06 16.95
C GLN A 62 -9.29 57.51 16.50
N GLY A 63 -8.05 57.91 16.28
CA GLY A 63 -7.64 59.24 15.86
C GLY A 63 -7.60 59.46 14.33
N PRO A 64 -7.41 60.70 13.87
CA PRO A 64 -7.16 61.00 12.47
C PRO A 64 -5.80 60.45 12.04
N GLY A 65 -5.81 59.47 11.12
CA GLY A 65 -4.61 58.81 10.60
C GLY A 65 -4.46 57.35 11.06
N GLU A 66 -5.28 56.90 12.01
CA GLU A 66 -5.34 55.50 12.47
C GLU A 66 -6.40 54.71 11.71
N THR A 67 -6.17 53.41 11.54
CA THR A 67 -7.18 52.52 10.94
C THR A 67 -8.01 51.77 11.97
N ASP A 68 -7.49 51.58 13.19
CA ASP A 68 -8.23 51.12 14.37
C ASP A 68 -7.70 51.83 15.62
N VAL A 69 -8.31 51.61 16.79
CA VAL A 69 -7.93 52.27 18.05
C VAL A 69 -6.44 52.12 18.36
N ASP A 70 -5.71 53.24 18.37
CA ASP A 70 -4.28 53.34 18.65
C ASP A 70 -3.35 52.54 17.70
N CYS A 71 -3.81 52.21 16.48
CA CYS A 71 -3.00 51.46 15.51
C CYS A 71 -3.32 51.77 14.03
N GLY A 72 -2.37 51.40 13.17
CA GLY A 72 -2.45 51.52 11.71
C GLY A 72 -2.20 52.94 11.19
N GLY A 73 -1.90 53.05 9.90
CA GLY A 73 -1.40 54.29 9.31
C GLY A 73 0.09 54.55 9.53
N PRO A 74 0.63 55.67 9.02
CA PRO A 74 2.07 55.91 8.92
C PRO A 74 2.77 56.24 10.24
N ASP A 75 2.02 56.73 11.24
CA ASP A 75 2.56 57.27 12.49
C ASP A 75 2.35 56.34 13.72
N TYR A 76 1.67 55.21 13.54
CA TYR A 76 1.26 54.29 14.61
C TYR A 76 1.80 52.88 14.38
N PRO A 77 1.94 52.05 15.44
CA PRO A 77 2.24 50.64 15.24
C PRO A 77 1.15 49.97 14.41
N GLY A 78 1.52 48.95 13.65
CA GLY A 78 0.55 48.17 12.91
C GLY A 78 -0.49 47.53 13.82
N CYS A 79 -1.69 47.35 13.31
CA CYS A 79 -2.80 46.70 13.96
C CYS A 79 -2.60 45.17 14.04
N LEU A 80 -3.08 44.56 15.12
CA LEU A 80 -3.04 43.12 15.33
C LEU A 80 -4.17 42.42 14.55
N PRO A 81 -4.06 41.11 14.28
CA PRO A 81 -5.14 40.37 13.65
C PRO A 81 -6.48 40.51 14.38
N GLY A 82 -7.53 40.80 13.61
CA GLY A 82 -8.88 41.14 14.08
C GLY A 82 -9.18 42.63 14.15
N GLN A 83 -8.17 43.50 14.12
CA GLN A 83 -8.32 44.96 14.10
C GLN A 83 -8.49 45.52 12.69
N LEU A 84 -9.05 46.72 12.57
CA LEU A 84 -9.36 47.36 11.29
C LEU A 84 -8.11 47.86 10.56
N CYS A 85 -8.12 47.77 9.24
CA CYS A 85 -7.04 48.21 8.35
C CYS A 85 -7.59 48.79 7.04
N ALA A 86 -6.81 49.64 6.37
CA ALA A 86 -7.10 50.13 5.04
C ALA A 86 -6.19 49.49 3.99
N THR A 87 -4.93 49.23 4.33
CA THR A 87 -3.94 48.50 3.52
C THR A 87 -3.17 47.50 4.39
N SER A 88 -2.43 46.57 3.78
CA SER A 88 -1.59 45.62 4.54
C SER A 88 -0.48 46.31 5.33
N ASP A 89 -0.08 47.54 4.97
CA ASP A 89 0.92 48.31 5.74
C ASP A 89 0.39 48.74 7.12
N ASP A 90 -0.94 48.80 7.28
CA ASP A 90 -1.57 49.11 8.56
C ASP A 90 -1.51 47.93 9.54
N CYS A 91 -1.10 46.73 9.10
CA CYS A 91 -1.06 45.53 9.93
C CYS A 91 0.34 45.29 10.48
N HIS A 92 0.43 44.92 11.76
CA HIS A 92 1.72 44.58 12.38
C HIS A 92 2.28 43.28 11.80
N PHE A 93 1.39 42.31 11.60
CA PHE A 93 1.65 41.03 10.97
C PHE A 93 0.52 40.70 9.99
N GLY A 94 0.87 40.13 8.84
CA GLY A 94 -0.09 39.61 7.87
C GLY A 94 -0.67 40.65 6.93
N ASP A 95 -1.89 40.39 6.47
CA ASP A 95 -2.52 41.10 5.36
C ASP A 95 -3.84 41.74 5.77
N CYS A 96 -4.16 42.86 5.14
CA CYS A 96 -5.47 43.49 5.29
C CYS A 96 -6.51 42.76 4.43
N VAL A 97 -7.26 41.84 5.04
CA VAL A 97 -8.26 41.02 4.37
C VAL A 97 -9.65 41.45 4.80
N ALA A 98 -10.47 41.88 3.82
CA ALA A 98 -11.83 42.37 4.06
C ALA A 98 -11.94 43.51 5.09
N GLY A 99 -10.93 44.39 5.16
CA GLY A 99 -10.90 45.55 6.05
C GLY A 99 -10.46 45.25 7.49
N THR A 100 -9.99 44.03 7.76
CA THR A 100 -9.41 43.63 9.03
C THR A 100 -8.05 42.99 8.82
N CYS A 101 -7.10 43.26 9.70
CA CYS A 101 -5.82 42.55 9.71
C CYS A 101 -6.07 41.07 10.00
N ALA A 102 -5.44 40.21 9.22
CA ALA A 102 -5.47 38.77 9.40
C ALA A 102 -4.06 38.21 9.29
N CYS A 103 -3.80 37.08 9.94
CA CYS A 103 -2.54 36.37 9.72
C CYS A 103 -2.41 35.96 8.24
N PRO A 104 -1.17 35.80 7.72
CA PRO A 104 -0.95 35.23 6.40
C PRO A 104 -1.65 33.89 6.24
N GLU A 105 -1.91 33.48 5.00
CA GLU A 105 -2.45 32.15 4.70
C GLU A 105 -1.58 31.04 5.33
N GLY A 106 -2.22 30.05 5.96
CA GLY A 106 -1.55 28.98 6.71
C GLY A 106 -1.16 29.34 8.14
N PHE A 107 -1.48 30.54 8.64
CA PHE A 107 -1.18 30.95 10.01
C PHE A 107 -2.46 31.29 10.80
N GLN A 108 -2.43 31.02 12.09
CA GLN A 108 -3.48 31.37 13.04
C GLN A 108 -2.97 32.33 14.12
N TRP A 109 -3.85 33.23 14.56
CA TRP A 109 -3.54 34.17 15.64
C TRP A 109 -3.61 33.47 17.00
N ALA A 110 -2.46 33.32 17.65
CA ALA A 110 -2.34 32.70 18.96
C ALA A 110 -1.17 33.32 19.75
N ASP A 111 -1.38 33.54 21.05
CA ASP A 111 -0.36 34.08 21.97
C ASP A 111 0.31 35.40 21.50
N GLY A 112 -0.47 36.25 20.82
CA GLY A 112 0.00 37.57 20.36
C GLY A 112 0.90 37.53 19.12
N VAL A 113 0.98 36.39 18.44
CA VAL A 113 1.74 36.21 17.20
C VAL A 113 0.95 35.35 16.20
N CYS A 114 1.32 35.44 14.92
CA CYS A 114 0.82 34.50 13.92
C CYS A 114 1.66 33.22 14.00
N LEU A 115 1.05 32.16 14.52
CA LEU A 115 1.66 30.84 14.58
C LEU A 115 1.23 30.03 13.37
N ASP A 116 2.17 29.26 12.84
CA ASP A 116 1.91 28.30 11.78
C ASP A 116 0.82 27.32 12.20
N ILE A 117 -0.12 27.05 11.31
CA ILE A 117 -1.13 26.01 11.52
C ILE A 117 -0.43 24.67 11.30
N ASP A 118 -0.48 23.78 12.27
CA ASP A 118 0.03 22.42 12.08
C ASP A 118 -1.06 21.57 11.41
N GLU A 119 -1.11 21.53 10.07
CA GLU A 119 -2.09 20.71 9.36
C GLU A 119 -1.85 19.20 9.56
N CYS A 120 -0.62 18.81 9.89
CA CYS A 120 -0.28 17.42 10.17
C CYS A 120 -0.89 16.91 11.49
N ALA A 121 -1.22 17.79 12.44
CA ALA A 121 -1.95 17.43 13.64
C ALA A 121 -3.39 16.95 13.36
N ALA A 122 -3.92 17.23 12.17
CA ALA A 122 -5.28 16.89 11.74
C ALA A 122 -5.34 15.82 10.64
N ASP A 123 -4.26 15.06 10.42
CA ASP A 123 -4.17 13.99 9.41
C ASP A 123 -4.53 14.45 7.98
N ALA A 124 -4.06 15.65 7.61
CA ALA A 124 -4.40 16.31 6.34
C ALA A 124 -3.99 15.54 5.07
N CYS A 125 -3.10 14.55 5.17
CA CYS A 125 -2.53 13.83 4.04
C CYS A 125 -3.19 12.49 3.73
N GLY A 126 -4.10 12.00 4.58
CA GLY A 126 -4.74 10.70 4.41
C GLY A 126 -3.80 9.51 4.70
N PRO A 127 -4.29 8.26 4.50
CA PRO A 127 -3.58 7.06 4.91
C PRO A 127 -2.26 6.89 4.13
N PHE A 128 -1.29 6.29 4.82
CA PHE A 128 0.05 5.94 4.34
C PHE A 128 0.94 7.11 3.87
N ALA A 129 0.41 8.33 3.76
CA ALA A 129 1.18 9.52 3.43
C ALA A 129 2.03 9.99 4.61
N VAL A 130 3.20 10.56 4.31
CA VAL A 130 4.03 11.27 5.27
C VAL A 130 3.72 12.75 5.17
N CYS A 131 3.19 13.32 6.26
CA CYS A 131 2.91 14.74 6.38
C CYS A 131 4.13 15.48 6.95
N THR A 132 4.55 16.56 6.30
CA THR A 132 5.55 17.49 6.81
C THR A 132 4.94 18.88 6.94
N ASN A 133 4.85 19.36 8.17
CA ASN A 133 4.38 20.71 8.46
C ASN A 133 5.48 21.73 8.09
N ILE A 134 5.13 22.75 7.32
CA ILE A 134 6.06 23.78 6.84
C ILE A 134 5.45 25.17 7.07
N PRO A 135 6.24 26.22 7.34
CA PRO A 135 5.67 27.55 7.57
C PRO A 135 4.76 28.00 6.42
N GLY A 136 3.47 28.21 6.70
CA GLY A 136 2.44 28.60 5.75
C GLY A 136 1.72 27.45 5.03
N GLY A 137 1.93 26.19 5.45
CA GLY A 137 1.18 25.04 4.94
C GLY A 137 1.82 23.69 5.24
N PHE A 138 1.60 22.72 4.35
CA PHE A 138 2.07 21.35 4.56
C PHE A 138 2.41 20.65 3.25
N GLU A 139 3.25 19.63 3.33
CA GLU A 139 3.61 18.75 2.22
C GLU A 139 3.23 17.30 2.53
N CYS A 140 2.54 16.66 1.60
CA CYS A 140 2.17 15.25 1.66
C CYS A 140 2.99 14.44 0.65
N ALA A 141 3.79 13.50 1.14
CA ALA A 141 4.59 12.63 0.28
C ALA A 141 4.21 11.15 0.48
N CYS A 142 4.11 10.41 -0.62
CA CYS A 142 3.96 8.96 -0.55
C CYS A 142 5.31 8.28 -0.33
N PRO A 143 5.41 7.33 0.62
CA PRO A 143 6.57 6.45 0.74
C PRO A 143 6.84 5.66 -0.54
N LEU A 144 8.04 5.10 -0.66
CA LEU A 144 8.35 4.14 -1.72
C LEU A 144 7.40 2.93 -1.65
N GLY A 145 6.95 2.44 -2.81
CA GLY A 145 5.95 1.38 -2.91
C GLY A 145 4.50 1.89 -2.86
N PHE A 146 4.28 3.20 -2.80
CA PHE A 146 2.94 3.80 -2.83
C PHE A 146 2.80 4.82 -3.97
N GLU A 147 1.59 5.02 -4.45
CA GLU A 147 1.21 6.08 -5.39
C GLU A 147 0.21 7.07 -4.78
N GLN A 148 0.26 8.31 -5.25
CA GLN A 148 -0.64 9.36 -4.77
C GLN A 148 -2.02 9.25 -5.40
N THR A 149 -3.05 9.31 -4.57
CA THR A 149 -4.47 9.23 -4.93
C THR A 149 -5.23 10.44 -4.39
N ALA A 150 -6.53 10.53 -4.68
CA ALA A 150 -7.38 11.61 -4.18
C ALA A 150 -7.53 11.61 -2.64
N ASP A 151 -7.38 10.44 -2.01
CA ASP A 151 -7.63 10.26 -0.57
C ASP A 151 -6.35 10.08 0.26
N GLY A 152 -5.16 10.16 -0.36
CA GLY A 152 -3.87 9.92 0.29
C GLY A 152 -2.95 9.03 -0.57
N CYS A 153 -2.25 8.08 0.04
CA CYS A 153 -1.37 7.16 -0.68
C CYS A 153 -1.98 5.76 -0.78
N ALA A 154 -1.97 5.18 -1.97
CA ALA A 154 -2.39 3.81 -2.21
C ALA A 154 -1.18 2.93 -2.46
N ASP A 155 -1.25 1.71 -1.98
CA ASP A 155 -0.22 0.69 -2.17
C ASP A 155 -0.11 0.29 -3.64
N LEU A 156 1.11 0.19 -4.16
CA LEU A 156 1.36 -0.31 -5.50
C LEU A 156 1.36 -1.83 -5.48
N ASP A 157 0.40 -2.46 -6.15
CA ASP A 157 0.39 -3.93 -6.22
C ASP A 157 1.44 -4.43 -7.22
N GLU A 158 2.65 -4.73 -6.74
CA GLU A 158 3.71 -5.27 -7.57
C GLU A 158 3.39 -6.68 -8.09
N CYS A 159 2.42 -7.40 -7.53
CA CYS A 159 2.00 -8.69 -8.06
C CYS A 159 1.18 -8.58 -9.35
N GLN A 160 0.68 -7.38 -9.70
CA GLN A 160 0.06 -7.13 -11.01
C GLN A 160 1.08 -6.93 -12.13
N VAL A 161 2.38 -6.79 -11.81
CA VAL A 161 3.41 -6.67 -12.85
C VAL A 161 3.91 -8.05 -13.30
N PRO A 162 4.14 -8.26 -14.61
CA PRO A 162 4.77 -9.48 -15.09
C PRO A 162 6.13 -9.69 -14.44
N PHE A 163 6.44 -10.95 -14.09
CA PHE A 163 7.74 -11.35 -13.52
C PHE A 163 8.06 -10.77 -12.13
N ALA A 164 7.05 -10.36 -11.35
CA ALA A 164 7.23 -9.98 -9.95
C ALA A 164 7.97 -11.07 -9.16
N CYS A 165 7.54 -12.33 -9.30
CA CYS A 165 8.23 -13.50 -8.80
C CYS A 165 8.77 -14.34 -9.96
N GLN A 166 10.10 -14.47 -10.03
CA GLN A 166 10.79 -15.17 -11.13
C GLN A 166 11.16 -16.62 -10.78
N ALA A 167 11.24 -16.94 -9.49
CA ALA A 167 11.57 -18.29 -9.05
C ALA A 167 10.39 -19.25 -9.34
N PRO A 168 10.66 -20.48 -9.79
CA PRO A 168 9.61 -21.49 -9.97
C PRO A 168 8.96 -21.82 -8.62
N ASN A 169 7.72 -22.32 -8.68
CA ASN A 169 6.96 -22.73 -7.49
C ASN A 169 6.81 -21.62 -6.45
N THR A 170 6.67 -20.37 -6.93
CA THR A 170 6.37 -19.21 -6.09
C THR A 170 5.04 -18.59 -6.45
N VAL A 171 4.40 -18.00 -5.45
CA VAL A 171 3.25 -17.12 -5.56
C VAL A 171 3.65 -15.74 -5.05
N CYS A 172 3.25 -14.70 -5.76
CA CYS A 172 3.43 -13.32 -5.32
C CYS A 172 2.35 -12.95 -4.31
N VAL A 173 2.74 -12.35 -3.20
CA VAL A 173 1.86 -11.82 -2.17
C VAL A 173 2.16 -10.33 -2.02
N ASN A 174 1.18 -9.49 -2.36
CA ASN A 174 1.30 -8.05 -2.22
C ASN A 174 1.27 -7.64 -0.75
N THR A 175 2.12 -6.68 -0.36
CA THR A 175 2.18 -6.16 1.00
C THR A 175 2.26 -4.63 1.00
N PRO A 176 1.85 -3.92 2.06
CA PRO A 176 1.96 -2.47 2.06
C PRO A 176 3.41 -1.97 1.88
N GLY A 177 3.67 -1.33 0.74
CA GLY A 177 4.94 -0.72 0.32
C GLY A 177 5.97 -1.69 -0.28
N ASP A 178 5.64 -2.96 -0.50
CA ASP A 178 6.54 -3.98 -1.04
C ASP A 178 5.75 -5.25 -1.46
N TYR A 179 6.43 -6.28 -1.93
CA TYR A 179 5.82 -7.59 -2.17
C TYR A 179 6.72 -8.71 -1.69
N GLU A 180 6.12 -9.87 -1.44
CA GLU A 180 6.85 -11.08 -1.05
C GLU A 180 6.54 -12.24 -1.99
N CYS A 181 7.59 -12.93 -2.42
CA CYS A 181 7.45 -14.20 -3.14
C CYS A 181 7.50 -15.35 -2.13
N GLN A 182 6.39 -16.09 -2.04
CA GLN A 182 6.25 -17.23 -1.14
C GLN A 182 6.24 -18.53 -1.94
N CYS A 183 6.74 -19.62 -1.36
CA CYS A 183 6.64 -20.92 -2.00
C CYS A 183 5.17 -21.36 -2.11
N THR A 184 4.81 -21.96 -3.24
CA THR A 184 3.49 -22.57 -3.42
C THR A 184 3.29 -23.74 -2.45
N ALA A 185 2.04 -24.13 -2.21
CA ALA A 185 1.74 -25.27 -1.33
C ALA A 185 2.50 -26.54 -1.77
N GLY A 186 3.02 -27.28 -0.78
CA GLY A 186 3.90 -28.42 -1.00
C GLY A 186 5.37 -28.06 -1.26
N TYR A 187 5.75 -26.78 -1.21
CA TYR A 187 7.14 -26.35 -1.34
C TYR A 187 7.62 -25.56 -0.12
N ALA A 188 8.91 -25.67 0.20
CA ALA A 188 9.56 -24.94 1.28
C ALA A 188 10.79 -24.15 0.78
N PRO A 189 11.10 -23.01 1.41
CA PRO A 189 12.26 -22.22 1.05
C PRO A 189 13.56 -22.89 1.50
N VAL A 190 14.40 -23.28 0.54
CA VAL A 190 15.73 -23.85 0.74
C VAL A 190 16.73 -23.07 -0.10
N ASP A 191 17.71 -22.43 0.54
CA ASP A 191 18.77 -21.64 -0.11
C ASP A 191 18.30 -20.61 -1.17
N GLY A 192 17.11 -20.04 -0.98
CA GLY A 192 16.53 -19.04 -1.89
C GLY A 192 15.69 -19.61 -3.03
N TRP A 193 15.45 -20.92 -3.01
CA TRP A 193 14.62 -21.65 -3.95
C TRP A 193 13.46 -22.32 -3.23
N CYS A 194 12.42 -22.66 -3.97
CA CYS A 194 11.30 -23.45 -3.46
C CYS A 194 11.51 -24.90 -3.85
N GLU A 195 11.92 -25.71 -2.86
CA GLU A 195 12.11 -27.14 -3.01
C GLU A 195 10.87 -27.88 -2.54
N ASP A 196 10.59 -28.99 -3.20
CA ASP A 196 9.44 -29.83 -2.90
C ASP A 196 9.55 -30.42 -1.50
N VAL A 197 8.44 -30.40 -0.77
CA VAL A 197 8.30 -30.98 0.57
C VAL A 197 7.59 -32.31 0.42
N ASP A 198 8.30 -33.39 0.77
CA ASP A 198 7.73 -34.75 0.76
C ASP A 198 6.63 -34.86 1.84
N GLY A 199 5.40 -34.54 1.45
CA GLY A 199 4.23 -34.55 2.32
C GLY A 199 3.87 -35.95 2.80
N CYS A 200 4.26 -36.99 2.06
CA CYS A 200 4.11 -38.37 2.47
C CYS A 200 5.09 -38.72 3.60
N ALA A 201 6.34 -38.27 3.52
CA ALA A 201 7.32 -38.42 4.60
C ALA A 201 6.97 -37.57 5.83
N GLU A 202 6.25 -36.46 5.67
CA GLU A 202 5.73 -35.66 6.78
C GLU A 202 4.49 -36.28 7.48
N GLY A 203 3.99 -37.41 6.99
CA GLY A 203 2.95 -38.20 7.64
C GLY A 203 1.52 -37.86 7.20
N MET A 204 1.33 -37.45 5.95
CA MET A 204 -0.01 -37.32 5.36
C MET A 204 -0.80 -38.63 5.49
N GLU A 205 -1.98 -38.55 6.10
CA GLU A 205 -2.91 -39.68 6.20
C GLU A 205 -3.87 -39.68 5.02
N CYS A 206 -3.97 -40.83 4.34
CA CYS A 206 -4.87 -41.02 3.21
C CYS A 206 -6.11 -41.83 3.59
N PRO A 207 -7.24 -41.62 2.90
CA PRO A 207 -8.44 -42.45 3.05
C PRO A 207 -8.18 -43.95 2.82
N ALA A 208 -9.11 -44.80 3.25
CA ALA A 208 -9.04 -46.22 2.97
C ALA A 208 -8.93 -46.48 1.45
N ASN A 209 -8.20 -47.53 1.08
CA ASN A 209 -7.95 -47.94 -0.31
C ASN A 209 -7.29 -46.85 -1.15
N SER A 210 -6.41 -46.07 -0.52
CA SER A 210 -5.58 -45.07 -1.18
C SER A 210 -4.20 -44.97 -0.55
N SER A 211 -3.23 -44.62 -1.37
CA SER A 211 -1.83 -44.44 -1.00
C SER A 211 -1.41 -43.00 -1.21
N CYS A 212 -0.59 -42.49 -0.30
CA CYS A 212 0.02 -41.17 -0.46
C CYS A 212 1.03 -41.21 -1.61
N VAL A 213 0.94 -40.23 -2.51
CA VAL A 213 1.90 -40.01 -3.59
C VAL A 213 2.38 -38.57 -3.56
N ASP A 214 3.69 -38.41 -3.69
CA ASP A 214 4.34 -37.11 -3.82
C ASP A 214 5.26 -37.12 -5.04
N ILE A 215 4.97 -36.25 -5.99
CA ILE A 215 5.69 -36.12 -7.25
C ILE A 215 5.95 -34.65 -7.60
N GLY A 216 5.92 -33.76 -6.62
CA GLY A 216 6.04 -32.32 -6.80
C GLY A 216 4.75 -31.57 -6.47
N GLY A 217 4.85 -30.59 -5.57
CA GLY A 217 3.72 -29.82 -5.09
C GLY A 217 3.05 -30.46 -3.89
N PRO A 218 1.77 -30.18 -3.62
CA PRO A 218 1.10 -30.80 -2.50
C PRO A 218 1.02 -32.31 -2.71
N ALA A 219 1.48 -33.11 -1.74
CA ALA A 219 1.21 -34.53 -1.71
C ALA A 219 -0.30 -34.80 -1.84
N VAL A 220 -0.65 -35.86 -2.57
CA VAL A 220 -2.05 -36.25 -2.82
C VAL A 220 -2.27 -37.71 -2.51
N CYS A 221 -3.51 -38.08 -2.20
CA CYS A 221 -3.90 -39.48 -2.05
C CYS A 221 -4.39 -40.02 -3.39
N ALA A 222 -3.71 -41.04 -3.91
CA ALA A 222 -4.12 -41.76 -5.11
C ALA A 222 -4.83 -43.05 -4.70
N CYS A 223 -5.97 -43.36 -5.32
CA CYS A 223 -6.64 -44.64 -5.08
C CYS A 223 -5.73 -45.80 -5.45
N ASP A 224 -5.77 -46.86 -4.63
CA ASP A 224 -5.03 -48.08 -4.88
C ASP A 224 -5.57 -48.76 -6.16
N VAL A 225 -4.78 -49.66 -6.74
CA VAL A 225 -5.21 -50.44 -7.91
C VAL A 225 -6.48 -51.24 -7.56
N GLY A 226 -7.47 -51.23 -8.45
CA GLY A 226 -8.80 -51.81 -8.21
C GLY A 226 -9.81 -50.83 -7.60
N TYR A 227 -9.44 -49.56 -7.39
CA TYR A 227 -10.32 -48.53 -6.84
C TYR A 227 -10.33 -47.27 -7.70
N GLU A 228 -11.45 -46.54 -7.66
CA GLU A 228 -11.63 -45.26 -8.34
C GLU A 228 -12.10 -44.16 -7.40
N ALA A 229 -11.81 -42.91 -7.77
CA ALA A 229 -12.17 -41.74 -6.97
C ALA A 229 -13.68 -41.43 -7.14
N ALA A 230 -14.46 -41.70 -6.09
CA ALA A 230 -15.88 -41.36 -6.04
C ALA A 230 -16.31 -40.97 -4.61
N ASP A 231 -17.33 -40.11 -4.50
CA ASP A 231 -17.93 -39.70 -3.22
C ASP A 231 -16.95 -39.15 -2.16
N GLY A 232 -15.83 -38.57 -2.59
CA GLY A 232 -14.81 -38.01 -1.69
C GLY A 232 -13.87 -39.05 -1.09
N GLY A 233 -13.84 -40.28 -1.64
CA GLY A 233 -12.91 -41.33 -1.26
C GLY A 233 -12.60 -42.26 -2.44
N CYS A 234 -12.09 -43.45 -2.12
CA CYS A 234 -11.81 -44.48 -3.10
C CYS A 234 -12.82 -45.61 -2.95
N VAL A 235 -13.60 -45.84 -4.00
CA VAL A 235 -14.60 -46.90 -4.07
C VAL A 235 -14.10 -48.01 -4.97
N ASP A 236 -14.54 -49.23 -4.70
CA ASP A 236 -14.24 -50.40 -5.50
C ASP A 236 -14.62 -50.18 -6.96
N LEU A 237 -13.66 -50.37 -7.87
CA LEU A 237 -13.89 -50.23 -9.30
C LEU A 237 -14.62 -51.50 -9.79
N ASN A 238 -15.82 -51.36 -10.33
CA ASN A 238 -16.54 -52.52 -10.85
C ASN A 238 -16.01 -52.93 -12.24
N GLU A 239 -14.95 -53.74 -12.30
CA GLU A 239 -14.36 -54.14 -13.58
C GLU A 239 -15.31 -55.00 -14.42
N CYS A 240 -16.35 -55.61 -13.82
CA CYS A 240 -17.36 -56.37 -14.54
C CYS A 240 -18.23 -55.52 -15.48
N GLU A 241 -18.19 -54.19 -15.39
CA GLU A 241 -18.84 -53.32 -16.38
C GLU A 241 -18.08 -53.28 -17.71
N GLU A 242 -16.78 -53.57 -17.68
CA GLU A 242 -15.90 -53.51 -18.85
C GLU A 242 -15.31 -54.88 -19.26
N VAL A 243 -15.23 -55.83 -18.32
CA VAL A 243 -14.59 -57.13 -18.55
C VAL A 243 -15.58 -58.20 -19.02
N ASN A 244 -15.22 -58.86 -20.12
CA ASN A 244 -15.89 -60.08 -20.58
C ASN A 244 -15.12 -61.34 -20.18
N CYS A 245 -15.69 -62.13 -19.29
CA CYS A 245 -15.10 -63.38 -18.76
C CYS A 245 -15.07 -64.56 -19.74
N GLY A 246 -15.62 -64.42 -20.94
CA GLY A 246 -15.67 -65.48 -21.94
C GLY A 246 -16.86 -66.43 -21.78
N ALA A 247 -16.92 -67.47 -22.60
CA ALA A 247 -18.09 -68.33 -22.71
C ALA A 247 -18.31 -69.18 -21.45
N ASN A 248 -19.57 -69.25 -21.01
CA ASN A 248 -20.02 -69.99 -19.83
C ASN A 248 -19.33 -69.55 -18.52
N ALA A 249 -18.86 -68.30 -18.47
CA ALA A 249 -18.32 -67.66 -17.29
C ALA A 249 -19.09 -66.39 -16.96
N GLU A 250 -19.27 -66.13 -15.67
CA GLU A 250 -19.90 -64.97 -15.10
C GLU A 250 -18.82 -64.13 -14.39
N CYS A 251 -18.89 -62.81 -14.56
CA CYS A 251 -18.04 -61.89 -13.82
C CYS A 251 -18.64 -61.62 -12.45
N VAL A 252 -17.82 -61.70 -11.41
CA VAL A 252 -18.17 -61.35 -10.04
C VAL A 252 -17.22 -60.26 -9.57
N ASN A 253 -17.77 -59.07 -9.33
CA ASN A 253 -17.02 -57.97 -8.76
C ASN A 253 -16.63 -58.28 -7.31
N THR A 254 -15.40 -57.98 -6.92
CA THR A 254 -14.87 -58.19 -5.57
C THR A 254 -14.13 -56.95 -5.08
N ASP A 255 -13.97 -56.79 -3.77
CA ASP A 255 -13.30 -55.60 -3.22
C ASP A 255 -11.83 -55.54 -3.67
N GLY A 256 -11.51 -54.58 -4.55
CA GLY A 256 -10.20 -54.31 -5.15
C GLY A 256 -9.81 -55.20 -6.34
N ASP A 257 -10.70 -56.03 -6.87
CA ASP A 257 -10.44 -56.91 -8.03
C ASP A 257 -11.76 -57.51 -8.58
N PHE A 258 -11.69 -58.29 -9.65
CA PHE A 258 -12.83 -59.07 -10.14
C PHE A 258 -12.47 -60.53 -10.34
N GLN A 259 -13.49 -61.39 -10.35
CA GLN A 259 -13.32 -62.81 -10.60
C GLN A 259 -14.26 -63.31 -11.70
N CYS A 260 -13.66 -63.93 -12.71
CA CYS A 260 -14.40 -64.73 -13.68
C CYS A 260 -14.61 -66.14 -13.13
N ARG A 261 -15.88 -66.51 -12.91
CA ARG A 261 -16.25 -67.84 -12.40
C ARG A 261 -17.11 -68.56 -13.42
N CYS A 262 -17.00 -69.89 -13.51
CA CYS A 262 -17.87 -70.64 -14.39
C CYS A 262 -19.33 -70.52 -13.95
N ALA A 263 -20.23 -70.31 -14.91
CA ALA A 263 -21.67 -70.29 -14.69
C ALA A 263 -22.15 -71.62 -14.09
N ALA A 264 -23.33 -71.61 -13.47
CA ALA A 264 -23.92 -72.82 -12.91
C ALA A 264 -24.04 -73.94 -13.96
N GLY A 265 -23.62 -75.16 -13.61
CA GLY A 265 -23.52 -76.30 -14.54
C GLY A 265 -22.18 -76.42 -15.27
N PHE A 266 -21.23 -75.50 -15.07
CA PHE A 266 -19.91 -75.54 -15.70
C PHE A 266 -18.78 -75.57 -14.67
N ALA A 267 -17.68 -76.26 -15.00
CA ALA A 267 -16.48 -76.34 -14.17
C ALA A 267 -15.25 -75.87 -14.94
N ALA A 268 -14.35 -75.19 -14.23
CA ALA A 268 -13.09 -74.73 -14.79
C ALA A 268 -12.18 -75.94 -15.11
N ARG A 269 -11.90 -76.14 -16.40
CA ARG A 269 -10.95 -77.13 -16.91
C ARG A 269 -9.98 -76.45 -17.87
N SER A 270 -8.70 -76.43 -17.52
CA SER A 270 -7.62 -75.81 -18.32
C SER A 270 -7.89 -74.34 -18.72
N GLY A 271 -8.49 -73.56 -17.82
CA GLY A 271 -8.80 -72.15 -18.07
C GLY A 271 -10.08 -71.90 -18.88
N ALA A 272 -10.87 -72.94 -19.19
CA ALA A 272 -12.17 -72.81 -19.85
C ALA A 272 -13.29 -73.41 -18.99
N CYS A 273 -14.50 -72.87 -19.11
CA CYS A 273 -15.68 -73.37 -18.44
C CYS A 273 -16.35 -74.46 -19.29
N VAL A 274 -16.27 -75.71 -18.81
CA VAL A 274 -16.78 -76.90 -19.48
C VAL A 274 -17.96 -77.44 -18.71
N ASP A 275 -19.01 -77.81 -19.44
CA ASP A 275 -20.24 -78.40 -18.92
C ASP A 275 -19.93 -79.61 -18.01
N VAL A 276 -20.57 -79.64 -16.84
CA VAL A 276 -20.47 -80.71 -15.86
C VAL A 276 -21.63 -81.66 -16.13
N ASP A 277 -21.35 -82.80 -16.76
CA ASP A 277 -22.39 -83.80 -17.00
C ASP A 277 -22.98 -84.32 -15.67
N GLU A 278 -24.21 -83.91 -15.34
CA GLU A 278 -24.91 -84.30 -14.12
C GLU A 278 -25.58 -85.69 -14.21
N CYS A 279 -25.42 -86.42 -15.32
CA CYS A 279 -26.12 -87.69 -15.59
C CYS A 279 -25.24 -88.95 -15.42
N ALA A 280 -24.44 -89.01 -14.35
CA ALA A 280 -23.63 -90.19 -14.00
C ALA A 280 -24.45 -91.35 -13.39
#